data_AF-A0A2I0QFC6-F1
#
_entry.id   AF-A0A2I0QFC6-F1
#
_cell.length_a   1.000
_cell.length_b   1.000
_cell.length_c   1.000
_cell.angle_alpha   90.00
_cell.angle_beta   90.00
_cell.angle_gamma   90.00
#
_symmetry.space_group_name_H-M   'P 1'
#
loop_
_entity.id
_entity.type
_entity.pdbx_description
1 polymer ?
#
loop_
_entity_poly.entity_id
_entity_poly.type
_entity_poly.pdbx_seq_one_letter_code
_entity_poly.pdbx_strand_id
1 'polypeptide(L)'
;MLNFTFIVKFYFEMKSTSQIMQTKAMELSVSYVNKILGMKFDVNEIQNLLIKAGMESKIINKNRLNVFIPPYRTDILHEMDIAEDIAIAYGYENFIPEIPKIWTSGQEDKFQKFCNKLRNLMLGLNFQESMSLILTNRENLFKRMNIKSEYTGDVVETENALSTEHDVVRNYLLPSLMSFLETNKTKGYPQRIFEIG
;
A
#
# COMPACT_ATOMS: atom_id res chain seq x y z
N MET A 1 -31.07 34.46 -39.85
CA MET A 1 -29.67 33.98 -39.76
C MET A 1 -29.72 32.68 -38.98
N LEU A 2 -29.71 31.55 -39.69
CA LEU A 2 -29.96 30.20 -39.14
C LEU A 2 -28.65 29.62 -38.57
N ASN A 3 -28.63 29.29 -37.28
CA ASN A 3 -27.53 28.59 -36.64
C ASN A 3 -27.69 27.08 -36.84
N PHE A 4 -26.74 26.47 -37.54
CA PHE A 4 -26.61 25.02 -37.68
C PHE A 4 -25.87 24.45 -36.47
N THR A 5 -26.55 23.64 -35.67
CA THR A 5 -25.94 22.80 -34.64
C THR A 5 -25.47 21.50 -35.27
N PHE A 6 -24.16 21.28 -35.40
CA PHE A 6 -23.59 20.00 -35.80
C PHE A 6 -23.56 19.06 -34.59
N ILE A 7 -24.41 18.04 -34.60
CA ILE A 7 -24.33 16.90 -33.67
C ILE A 7 -23.44 15.84 -34.32
N VAL A 8 -22.22 15.68 -33.81
CA VAL A 8 -21.35 14.56 -34.18
C VAL A 8 -21.88 13.30 -33.49
N LYS A 9 -22.59 12.45 -34.24
CA LYS A 9 -22.91 11.09 -33.80
C LYS A 9 -21.65 10.23 -33.90
N PHE A 10 -21.02 9.94 -32.76
CA PHE A 10 -20.09 8.82 -32.65
C PHE A 10 -20.88 7.52 -32.75
N TYR A 11 -20.83 6.86 -33.92
CA TYR A 11 -21.18 5.45 -34.02
C TYR A 11 -20.02 4.64 -33.44
N PHE A 12 -20.15 4.20 -32.19
CA PHE A 12 -19.38 3.06 -31.72
C PHE A 12 -19.90 1.83 -32.47
N GLU A 13 -19.16 1.36 -33.47
CA GLU A 13 -19.31 -0.02 -33.92
C GLU A 13 -18.99 -0.92 -32.72
N MET A 14 -20.02 -1.42 -32.06
CA MET A 14 -19.89 -2.59 -31.19
C MET A 14 -19.46 -3.76 -32.09
N LYS A 15 -18.15 -3.91 -32.30
CA LYS A 15 -17.60 -5.21 -32.68
C LYS A 15 -18.05 -6.17 -31.60
N SER A 16 -18.95 -7.07 -31.96
CA SER A 16 -19.26 -8.25 -31.18
C SER A 16 -17.95 -9.02 -31.00
N THR A 17 -17.19 -8.70 -29.96
CA THR A 17 -16.15 -9.56 -29.44
C THR A 17 -16.88 -10.66 -28.72
N SER A 18 -17.36 -11.65 -29.46
CA SER A 18 -17.52 -12.98 -28.88
C SER A 18 -16.16 -13.29 -28.24
N GLN A 19 -16.09 -13.19 -26.91
CA GLN A 19 -14.88 -13.53 -26.18
C GLN A 19 -14.56 -14.97 -26.57
N ILE A 20 -13.48 -15.09 -27.32
CA ILE A 20 -12.97 -16.38 -27.74
C ILE A 20 -12.53 -17.05 -26.44
N MET A 21 -13.35 -17.96 -25.90
CA MET A 21 -13.05 -18.78 -24.73
C MET A 21 -11.95 -19.81 -25.08
N GLN A 22 -10.78 -19.31 -25.45
CA GLN A 22 -9.61 -20.13 -25.73
C GLN A 22 -8.77 -20.24 -24.47
N THR A 23 -8.39 -21.48 -24.14
CA THR A 23 -7.43 -21.75 -23.10
C THR A 23 -6.05 -21.28 -23.54
N LYS A 24 -5.37 -20.53 -22.67
CA LYS A 24 -3.99 -20.12 -22.90
C LYS A 24 -3.08 -21.22 -22.37
N ALA A 25 -2.13 -21.68 -23.18
CA ALA A 25 -1.10 -22.60 -22.73
C ALA A 25 0.12 -21.82 -22.25
N MET A 26 0.67 -22.22 -21.09
CA MET A 26 1.91 -21.68 -20.56
C MET A 26 2.82 -22.81 -20.10
N GLU A 27 4.08 -22.76 -20.51
CA GLU A 27 5.07 -23.73 -20.07
C GLU A 27 5.55 -23.36 -18.66
N LEU A 28 5.57 -24.33 -17.74
CA LEU A 28 6.01 -24.17 -16.36
C LEU A 28 7.14 -25.15 -16.04
N SER A 29 8.20 -24.66 -15.40
CA SER A 29 9.29 -25.51 -14.90
C SER A 29 9.09 -25.91 -13.44
N VAL A 30 9.21 -27.22 -13.16
CA VAL A 30 9.21 -27.77 -11.80
C VAL A 30 10.33 -27.16 -10.96
N SER A 31 11.52 -27.02 -11.54
CA SER A 31 12.67 -26.38 -10.88
C SER A 31 12.42 -24.92 -10.51
N TYR A 32 11.66 -24.18 -11.32
CA TYR A 32 11.29 -22.80 -11.02
C TYR A 32 10.33 -22.73 -9.83
N VAL A 33 9.25 -23.52 -9.86
CA VAL A 33 8.27 -23.60 -8.76
C VAL A 33 8.95 -23.96 -7.44
N ASN A 34 9.78 -25.01 -7.44
CA ASN A 34 10.50 -25.44 -6.24
C ASN A 34 11.47 -24.37 -5.71
N LYS A 35 12.13 -23.63 -6.60
CA LYS A 35 13.03 -22.53 -6.21
C LYS A 35 12.27 -21.37 -5.56
N ILE A 36 11.13 -20.98 -6.12
CA ILE A 36 10.32 -19.87 -5.63
C ILE A 36 9.64 -20.24 -4.30
N LEU A 37 9.05 -21.43 -4.23
CA LEU A 37 8.30 -21.89 -3.07
C LEU A 37 9.21 -22.43 -1.95
N GLY A 38 10.49 -22.69 -2.22
CA GLY A 38 11.40 -23.31 -1.26
C GLY A 38 11.08 -24.78 -0.97
N MET A 39 10.37 -25.44 -1.89
CA MET A 39 9.86 -26.81 -1.73
C MET A 39 10.58 -27.80 -2.66
N LYS A 40 10.29 -29.10 -2.49
CA LYS A 40 10.82 -30.19 -3.33
C LYS A 40 9.69 -31.05 -3.86
N PHE A 41 8.79 -30.44 -4.63
CA PHE A 41 7.73 -31.17 -5.30
C PHE A 41 8.24 -31.94 -6.51
N ASP A 42 7.66 -33.11 -6.75
CA ASP A 42 7.78 -33.81 -8.02
C ASP A 42 6.76 -33.28 -9.06
N VAL A 43 6.91 -33.70 -10.32
CA VAL A 43 6.04 -33.23 -11.41
C VAL A 43 4.57 -33.67 -11.25
N ASN A 44 4.33 -34.80 -10.59
CA ASN A 44 2.98 -35.34 -10.38
C ASN A 44 2.29 -34.62 -9.21
N GLU A 45 3.02 -34.28 -8.16
CA GLU A 45 2.56 -33.46 -7.04
C GLU A 45 2.14 -32.08 -7.55
N ILE A 46 2.97 -31.43 -8.37
CA ILE A 46 2.61 -30.15 -9.00
C ILE A 46 1.37 -30.30 -9.87
N GLN A 47 1.26 -31.36 -10.68
CA GLN A 47 0.06 -31.60 -11.48
C GLN A 47 -1.20 -31.74 -10.62
N ASN A 48 -1.12 -32.48 -9.51
CA ASN A 48 -2.23 -32.64 -8.56
C ASN A 48 -2.61 -31.32 -7.88
N LEU A 49 -1.63 -30.48 -7.54
CA LEU A 49 -1.85 -29.16 -6.98
C LEU A 49 -2.50 -28.21 -8.00
N LEU A 50 -2.08 -28.25 -9.27
CA LEU A 50 -2.72 -27.48 -10.34
C LEU A 50 -4.17 -27.90 -10.56
N ILE A 51 -4.49 -29.19 -10.49
CA ILE A 51 -5.87 -29.68 -10.55
C ILE A 51 -6.70 -29.12 -9.40
N LYS A 52 -6.16 -29.13 -8.16
CA LYS A 52 -6.82 -28.51 -7.01
C LYS A 52 -7.03 -27.00 -7.20
N ALA A 53 -6.11 -26.32 -7.89
CA ALA A 53 -6.23 -24.91 -8.26
C ALA A 53 -7.17 -24.66 -9.47
N GLY A 54 -7.77 -25.70 -10.05
CA GLY A 54 -8.70 -25.57 -11.18
C GLY A 54 -8.02 -25.42 -12.54
N MET A 55 -6.74 -25.80 -12.66
CA MET A 55 -5.96 -25.77 -13.90
C MET A 55 -5.60 -27.18 -14.36
N GLU A 56 -5.80 -27.45 -15.64
CA GLU A 56 -5.31 -28.68 -16.26
C GLU A 56 -3.85 -28.51 -16.68
N SER A 57 -3.08 -29.61 -16.68
CA SER A 57 -1.71 -29.58 -17.18
C SER A 57 -1.29 -30.89 -17.83
N LYS A 58 -0.43 -30.80 -18.84
CA LYS A 58 0.17 -31.93 -19.53
C LYS A 58 1.67 -32.00 -19.24
N ILE A 59 2.11 -33.11 -18.68
CA ILE A 59 3.53 -33.37 -18.42
C ILE A 59 4.27 -33.54 -19.74
N ILE A 60 5.33 -32.76 -19.93
CA ILE A 60 6.24 -32.87 -21.09
C ILE A 60 7.41 -33.79 -20.70
N ASN A 61 8.00 -33.56 -19.54
CA ASN A 61 9.08 -34.36 -18.97
C ASN A 61 9.16 -34.15 -17.44
N LYS A 62 10.18 -34.72 -16.79
CA LYS A 62 10.36 -34.62 -15.32
C LYS A 62 10.50 -33.20 -14.77
N ASN A 63 10.83 -32.20 -15.59
CA ASN A 63 11.06 -30.82 -15.15
C ASN A 63 10.14 -29.78 -15.83
N ARG A 64 9.26 -30.20 -16.75
CA ARG A 64 8.42 -29.30 -17.56
C ARG A 64 7.03 -29.86 -17.74
N LEU A 65 6.04 -28.99 -17.58
CA LEU A 65 4.63 -29.24 -17.85
C LEU A 65 4.03 -28.05 -18.61
N ASN A 66 3.07 -28.32 -19.47
CA ASN A 66 2.28 -27.30 -20.14
C ASN A 66 0.98 -27.11 -19.36
N VAL A 67 0.75 -25.93 -18.81
CA VAL A 67 -0.44 -25.59 -18.02
C VAL A 67 -1.46 -24.93 -18.93
N PHE A 68 -2.70 -25.39 -18.87
CA PHE A 68 -3.83 -24.84 -19.61
C PHE A 68 -4.62 -23.93 -18.69
N ILE A 69 -4.44 -22.63 -18.88
CA ILE A 69 -5.10 -21.57 -18.13
C ILE A 69 -6.54 -21.45 -18.65
N PRO A 70 -7.55 -21.63 -17.79
CA PRO A 70 -8.94 -21.45 -18.17
C PRO A 70 -9.20 -20.02 -18.66
N PRO A 71 -10.09 -19.82 -19.66
CA PRO A 71 -10.33 -18.51 -20.26
C PRO A 71 -10.91 -17.46 -19.27
N TYR A 72 -11.47 -17.90 -18.15
CA TYR A 72 -11.97 -17.02 -17.10
C TYR A 72 -10.87 -16.50 -16.14
N ARG A 73 -9.70 -17.15 -16.09
CA ARG A 73 -8.53 -16.70 -15.30
C ARG A 73 -7.73 -15.67 -16.07
N THR A 74 -8.26 -14.45 -16.15
CA THR A 74 -7.61 -13.31 -16.83
C THR A 74 -6.47 -12.68 -16.02
N ASP A 75 -6.37 -13.04 -14.75
CA ASP A 75 -5.37 -12.62 -13.79
C ASP A 75 -4.01 -13.34 -13.96
N ILE A 76 -3.98 -14.51 -14.61
CA ILE A 76 -2.74 -15.29 -14.82
C ILE A 76 -1.96 -14.76 -16.04
N LEU A 77 -0.89 -14.02 -15.76
CA LEU A 77 -0.07 -13.35 -16.77
C LEU A 77 1.35 -13.94 -16.86
N HIS A 78 1.88 -14.48 -15.75
CA HIS A 78 3.24 -15.01 -15.62
C HIS A 78 3.24 -16.41 -14.96
N GLU A 79 4.33 -17.17 -15.14
CA GLU A 79 4.55 -18.46 -14.45
C GLU A 79 4.59 -18.33 -12.92
N MET A 80 4.73 -17.10 -12.39
CA MET A 80 4.72 -16.81 -10.96
C MET A 80 3.30 -16.91 -10.39
N ASP A 81 2.30 -16.46 -11.14
CA ASP A 81 0.89 -16.53 -10.73
C ASP A 81 0.43 -17.99 -10.63
N ILE A 82 0.96 -18.85 -11.51
CA ILE A 82 0.73 -20.30 -11.45
C ILE A 82 1.44 -20.90 -10.21
N ALA A 83 2.65 -20.44 -9.87
CA ALA A 83 3.34 -20.87 -8.65
C ALA A 83 2.61 -20.43 -7.37
N GLU A 84 1.98 -19.25 -7.37
CA GLU A 84 1.11 -18.78 -6.29
C GLU A 84 -0.11 -19.70 -6.12
N ASP A 85 -0.81 -20.03 -7.21
CA ASP A 85 -1.94 -20.97 -7.17
C ASP A 85 -1.53 -22.36 -6.67
N ILE A 86 -0.34 -22.83 -7.03
CA ILE A 86 0.24 -24.08 -6.49
C ILE A 86 0.47 -23.95 -4.98
N ALA A 87 0.98 -22.81 -4.49
CA ALA A 87 1.17 -22.55 -3.06
C ALA A 87 -0.15 -22.52 -2.29
N ILE A 88 -1.18 -21.89 -2.86
CA ILE A 88 -2.54 -21.86 -2.29
C ILE A 88 -3.12 -23.28 -2.22
N ALA A 89 -3.02 -24.06 -3.30
CA ALA A 89 -3.50 -25.43 -3.34
C ALA A 89 -2.74 -26.37 -2.41
N TYR A 90 -1.47 -26.06 -2.12
CA TYR A 90 -0.66 -26.78 -1.14
C TYR A 90 -1.05 -26.42 0.30
N GLY A 91 -1.50 -25.18 0.54
CA GLY A 91 -1.85 -24.65 1.85
C GLY A 91 -0.65 -23.93 2.48
N TYR A 92 -0.81 -22.63 2.74
CA TYR A 92 0.24 -21.78 3.32
C TYR A 92 0.70 -22.27 4.70
N GLU A 93 -0.17 -22.95 5.44
CA GLU A 93 0.11 -23.55 6.74
C GLU A 93 1.14 -24.69 6.69
N ASN A 94 1.35 -25.29 5.51
CA ASN A 94 2.28 -26.41 5.33
C ASN A 94 3.72 -25.94 5.06
N PHE A 95 3.94 -24.65 4.84
CA PHE A 95 5.28 -24.09 4.66
C PHE A 95 5.98 -23.94 6.02
N ILE A 96 7.23 -24.41 6.08
CA ILE A 96 8.09 -24.22 7.25
C ILE A 96 8.78 -22.86 7.11
N PRO A 97 8.56 -21.90 8.03
CA PRO A 97 9.22 -20.60 7.96
C PRO A 97 10.75 -20.75 8.07
N GLU A 98 11.49 -20.18 7.13
CA GLU A 98 12.96 -20.07 7.19
C GLU A 98 13.37 -18.61 7.36
N ILE A 99 14.29 -18.34 8.29
CA ILE A 99 14.90 -17.03 8.44
C ILE A 99 15.89 -16.81 7.28
N PRO A 100 15.75 -15.74 6.48
CA PRO A 100 16.69 -15.47 5.40
C PRO A 100 18.12 -15.35 5.96
N LYS A 101 19.06 -16.09 5.36
CA LYS A 101 20.49 -16.06 5.70
C LYS A 101 21.17 -14.83 5.10
N ILE A 102 20.66 -13.64 5.43
CA ILE A 102 21.16 -12.35 4.95
C ILE A 102 21.83 -11.65 6.13
N TRP A 103 23.10 -11.30 5.96
CA TRP A 103 23.83 -10.50 6.94
C TRP A 103 23.63 -9.02 6.62
N THR A 104 22.87 -8.32 7.46
CA THR A 104 22.72 -6.86 7.38
C THR A 104 23.11 -6.24 8.71
N SER A 105 23.72 -5.05 8.66
CA SER A 105 23.99 -4.23 9.83
C SER A 105 23.05 -3.03 9.78
N GLY A 106 22.05 -3.02 10.67
CA GLY A 106 21.16 -1.87 10.85
C GLY A 106 21.76 -0.86 11.82
N GLN A 107 21.60 0.43 11.54
CA GLN A 107 21.82 1.48 12.51
C GLN A 107 20.63 2.42 12.53
N GLU A 108 20.27 2.89 13.72
CA GLU A 108 19.25 3.94 13.84
C GLU A 108 19.78 5.25 13.24
N ASP A 109 18.89 5.93 12.50
CA ASP A 109 19.15 7.21 11.86
C ASP A 109 19.60 8.28 12.87
N LYS A 110 20.53 9.14 12.46
CA LYS A 110 21.13 10.15 13.35
C LYS A 110 20.11 11.18 13.82
N PHE A 111 19.17 11.56 12.97
CA PHE A 111 18.10 12.48 13.32
C PHE A 111 17.13 11.82 14.30
N GLN A 112 16.76 10.55 14.09
CA GLN A 112 15.92 9.83 15.05
C GLN A 112 16.58 9.70 16.43
N LYS A 113 17.89 9.39 16.48
CA LYS A 113 18.67 9.40 17.74
C LYS A 113 18.59 10.74 18.46
N PHE A 114 18.69 11.83 17.72
CA PHE A 114 18.60 13.18 18.27
C PHE A 114 17.18 13.48 18.80
N CYS A 115 16.14 13.17 18.02
CA CYS A 115 14.75 13.32 18.44
C CYS A 115 14.43 12.49 19.71
N ASN A 116 14.93 11.26 19.79
CA ASN A 116 14.79 10.40 20.96
C ASN A 116 15.46 10.98 22.20
N LYS A 117 16.63 11.61 22.07
CA LYS A 117 17.28 12.33 23.17
C LYS A 117 16.45 13.52 23.64
N LEU A 118 15.92 14.32 22.72
CA LEU A 118 15.07 15.46 23.04
C LEU A 118 13.77 15.03 23.75
N ARG A 119 13.14 13.95 23.27
CA ARG A 119 11.96 13.37 23.92
C ARG A 119 12.24 13.00 25.36
N ASN A 120 13.32 12.27 25.61
CA ASN A 120 13.72 11.88 26.97
C ASN A 120 14.01 13.08 27.87
N LEU A 121 14.63 14.14 27.34
CA LEU A 121 14.85 15.39 28.06
C LEU A 121 13.53 16.04 28.48
N MET A 122 12.59 16.19 27.53
CA MET A 122 11.29 16.82 27.78
C MET A 122 10.44 16.03 28.79
N LEU A 123 10.46 14.69 28.69
CA LEU A 123 9.84 13.81 29.67
C LEU A 123 10.47 14.01 31.06
N GLY A 124 11.81 14.12 31.15
CA GLY A 124 12.52 14.43 32.39
C GLY A 124 12.18 15.81 33.00
N LEU A 125 11.73 16.76 32.17
CA LEU A 125 11.20 18.07 32.59
C LEU A 125 9.71 18.05 32.94
N ASN A 126 9.11 16.85 32.99
CA ASN A 126 7.71 16.61 33.31
C ASN A 126 6.74 17.24 32.29
N PHE A 127 7.12 17.24 31.01
CA PHE A 127 6.22 17.51 29.89
C PHE A 127 5.61 16.21 29.36
N GLN A 128 4.38 16.30 28.84
CA GLN A 128 3.68 15.21 28.19
C GLN A 128 3.83 15.34 26.67
N GLU A 129 4.29 14.29 25.99
CA GLU A 129 4.30 14.30 24.52
C GLU A 129 2.86 14.18 23.98
N SER A 130 2.51 15.03 23.03
CA SER A 130 1.29 14.95 22.23
C SER A 130 1.64 14.58 20.80
N MET A 131 0.78 13.80 20.15
CA MET A 131 0.89 13.48 18.73
C MET A 131 -0.37 13.97 18.04
N SER A 132 -0.24 15.03 17.26
CA SER A 132 -1.36 15.64 16.54
C SER A 132 -1.36 15.25 15.07
N LEU A 133 -2.52 15.44 14.41
CA LEU A 133 -2.67 15.12 13.00
C LEU A 133 -1.81 16.05 12.14
N ILE A 134 -1.19 15.48 11.10
CA ILE A 134 -0.42 16.23 10.11
C ILE A 134 -1.37 17.05 9.23
N LEU A 135 -2.55 16.51 8.91
CA LEU A 135 -3.57 17.22 8.16
C LEU A 135 -4.43 18.09 9.09
N THR A 136 -4.62 19.33 8.67
CA THR A 136 -5.44 20.34 9.32
C THR A 136 -6.03 21.25 8.23
N ASN A 137 -6.36 22.50 8.55
CA ASN A 137 -6.91 23.45 7.61
C ASN A 137 -6.23 24.83 7.73
N ARG A 138 -6.39 25.65 6.69
CA ARG A 138 -5.82 27.01 6.66
C ARG A 138 -6.32 27.90 7.79
N GLU A 139 -7.57 27.71 8.23
CA GLU A 139 -8.12 28.50 9.32
C GLU A 139 -7.34 28.26 10.62
N ASN A 140 -7.04 27.00 10.93
CA ASN A 140 -6.27 26.63 12.10
C ASN A 140 -4.80 27.07 11.99
N LEU A 141 -4.19 26.87 10.81
CA LEU A 141 -2.78 27.23 10.59
C LEU A 141 -2.53 28.73 10.59
N PHE A 142 -3.45 29.56 10.10
CA PHE A 142 -3.15 30.97 9.84
C PHE A 142 -4.10 31.92 10.53
N LYS A 143 -5.41 31.77 10.27
CA LYS A 143 -6.43 32.72 10.73
C LYS A 143 -6.53 32.76 12.25
N ARG A 144 -6.60 31.59 12.89
CA ARG A 144 -6.70 31.46 14.35
C ARG A 144 -5.42 31.88 15.08
N MET A 145 -4.27 31.68 14.44
CA MET A 145 -2.96 32.07 14.95
C MET A 145 -2.63 33.55 14.69
N ASN A 146 -3.46 34.25 13.90
CA ASN A 146 -3.22 35.62 13.43
C ASN A 146 -1.85 35.79 12.74
N ILE A 147 -1.49 34.81 11.90
CA ILE A 147 -0.23 34.78 11.16
C ILE A 147 -0.53 34.72 9.67
N LYS A 148 0.15 35.54 8.86
CA LYS A 148 0.12 35.43 7.40
C LYS A 148 0.97 34.26 6.94
N SER A 149 0.54 33.56 5.90
CA SER A 149 1.26 32.39 5.36
C SER A 149 2.68 32.70 4.91
N GLU A 150 2.93 33.93 4.45
CA GLU A 150 4.27 34.41 4.08
C GLU A 150 5.33 34.24 5.18
N TYR A 151 4.93 34.20 6.46
CA TYR A 151 5.85 34.10 7.59
C TYR A 151 6.20 32.66 8.00
N THR A 152 5.40 31.67 7.61
CA THR A 152 5.67 30.25 7.93
C THR A 152 5.95 29.40 6.69
N GLY A 153 5.85 30.00 5.49
CA GLY A 153 6.12 29.37 4.21
C GLY A 153 4.87 28.79 3.56
N ASP A 154 5.07 28.24 2.36
CA ASP A 154 4.00 27.63 1.59
C ASP A 154 3.48 26.35 2.27
N VAL A 155 2.20 26.07 2.05
CA VAL A 155 1.53 24.86 2.55
C VAL A 155 1.03 24.01 1.38
N VAL A 156 1.00 22.71 1.61
CA VAL A 156 0.51 21.73 0.63
C VAL A 156 -0.96 21.43 0.92
N GLU A 157 -1.79 21.50 -0.11
CA GLU A 157 -3.24 21.28 -0.02
C GLU A 157 -3.62 19.99 -0.76
N THR A 158 -4.66 19.32 -0.27
CA THR A 158 -5.20 18.10 -0.87
C THR A 158 -6.29 18.49 -1.86
N GLU A 159 -6.13 18.10 -3.14
CA GLU A 159 -7.08 18.44 -4.21
C GLU A 159 -8.49 17.89 -3.95
N ASN A 160 -8.60 16.68 -3.41
CA ASN A 160 -9.87 16.00 -3.11
C ASN A 160 -10.00 15.71 -1.61
N ALA A 161 -9.97 16.75 -0.79
CA ALA A 161 -10.14 16.60 0.65
C ALA A 161 -11.55 16.06 0.99
N LEU A 162 -11.61 14.98 1.79
CA LEU A 162 -12.88 14.42 2.29
C LEU A 162 -13.56 15.33 3.31
N SER A 163 -12.78 16.17 4.01
CA SER A 163 -13.25 17.13 5.01
C SER A 163 -12.47 18.43 4.89
N THR A 164 -13.18 19.56 5.02
CA THR A 164 -12.58 20.90 5.09
C THR A 164 -11.78 21.14 6.37
N GLU A 165 -11.87 20.25 7.36
CA GLU A 165 -11.06 20.33 8.57
C GLU A 165 -9.64 19.78 8.38
N HIS A 166 -9.42 18.97 7.33
CA HIS A 166 -8.20 18.21 7.06
C HIS A 166 -7.81 18.28 5.57
N ASP A 167 -7.81 19.48 5.00
CA ASP A 167 -7.49 19.74 3.60
C ASP A 167 -6.04 20.20 3.37
N VAL A 168 -5.31 20.60 4.43
CA VAL A 168 -3.95 21.15 4.34
C VAL A 168 -2.96 20.39 5.22
N VAL A 169 -1.76 20.14 4.70
CA VAL A 169 -0.62 19.61 5.47
C VAL A 169 -0.01 20.72 6.31
N ARG A 170 0.09 20.52 7.63
CA ARG A 170 0.74 21.48 8.53
C ARG A 170 2.21 21.68 8.18
N ASN A 171 2.67 22.92 8.23
CA ASN A 171 4.07 23.31 8.08
C ASN A 171 4.75 23.71 9.39
N TYR A 172 4.02 23.77 10.51
CA TYR A 172 4.56 24.01 11.85
C TYR A 172 3.62 23.46 12.94
N LEU A 173 4.16 23.17 14.12
CA LEU A 173 3.49 22.38 15.18
C LEU A 173 2.60 23.20 16.13
N LEU A 174 2.89 24.50 16.30
CA LEU A 174 2.23 25.34 17.30
C LEU A 174 0.69 25.38 17.20
N PRO A 175 0.06 25.46 16.01
CA PRO A 175 -1.39 25.51 15.90
C PRO A 175 -2.05 24.23 16.43
N SER A 176 -1.39 23.09 16.22
CA SER A 176 -1.86 21.79 16.70
C SER A 176 -1.77 21.70 18.23
N LEU A 177 -0.68 22.19 18.82
CA LEU A 177 -0.53 22.28 20.29
C LEU A 177 -1.57 23.22 20.91
N MET A 178 -1.87 24.35 20.26
CA MET A 178 -2.90 25.28 20.71
C MET A 178 -4.29 24.67 20.63
N SER A 179 -4.57 23.93 19.55
CA SER A 179 -5.82 23.16 19.40
C SER A 179 -5.96 22.09 20.49
N PHE A 180 -4.87 21.40 20.84
CA PHE A 180 -4.86 20.45 21.95
C PHE A 180 -5.22 21.11 23.28
N LEU A 181 -4.61 22.25 23.61
CA LEU A 181 -4.91 23.00 24.83
C LEU A 181 -6.36 23.49 24.85
N GLU A 182 -6.89 23.90 23.70
CA GLU A 182 -8.29 24.31 23.58
C GLU A 182 -9.25 23.17 23.91
N THR A 183 -9.06 21.98 23.35
CA THR A 183 -9.93 20.83 23.62
C THR A 183 -9.80 20.37 25.07
N ASN A 184 -8.67 20.66 25.74
CA ASN A 184 -8.39 20.27 27.12
C ASN A 184 -8.53 21.41 28.14
N LYS A 185 -9.30 22.47 27.84
CA LYS A 185 -9.57 23.59 28.78
C LYS A 185 -10.14 23.16 30.14
N THR A 186 -10.83 22.01 30.19
CA THR A 186 -11.41 21.46 31.44
C THR A 186 -10.39 20.76 32.33
N LYS A 187 -9.15 20.53 31.85
CA LYS A 187 -8.08 19.91 32.62
C LYS A 187 -7.34 20.93 33.48
N GLY A 188 -6.89 20.47 34.65
CA GLY A 188 -6.17 21.30 35.61
C GLY A 188 -4.85 21.84 35.04
N TYR A 189 -4.48 23.05 35.46
CA TYR A 189 -3.20 23.66 35.15
C TYR A 189 -2.14 23.26 36.20
N PRO A 190 -0.84 23.25 35.82
CA PRO A 190 -0.29 23.57 34.50
C PRO A 190 -0.37 22.40 33.52
N GLN A 191 -0.78 22.67 32.27
CA GLN A 191 -0.68 21.72 31.17
C GLN A 191 0.66 21.91 30.45
N ARG A 192 1.56 20.93 30.55
CA ARG A 192 2.89 20.96 29.93
C ARG A 192 2.94 19.93 28.82
N ILE A 193 2.87 20.38 27.58
CA ILE A 193 2.85 19.51 26.40
C ILE A 193 3.97 19.87 25.43
N PHE A 194 4.41 18.89 24.66
CA PHE A 194 5.36 19.09 23.57
C PHE A 194 5.09 18.08 22.45
N GLU A 195 5.59 18.37 21.26
CA GLU A 195 5.54 17.46 20.12
C GLU A 195 6.87 17.55 19.35
N ILE A 196 7.34 16.43 18.81
CA ILE A 196 8.53 16.35 17.96
C ILE A 196 8.10 15.70 16.65
N GLY A 197 8.20 16.43 15.54
CA GLY A 197 7.84 15.99 14.20
C GLY A 197 8.03 17.06 13.16
#